data_AF-A0A1U9JYQ8-F1
#
_entry.id   AF-A0A1U9JYQ8-F1
#
_cell.length_a   1.000
_cell.length_b   1.000
_cell.length_c   1.000
_cell.angle_alpha   90.00
_cell.angle_beta   90.00
_cell.angle_gamma   90.00
#
_symmetry.space_group_name_H-M   'P 1'
#
loop_
_entity.id
_entity.type
_entity.pdbx_description
1 polymer ?
#
loop_
_entity_poly.entity_id
_entity_poly.type
_entity_poly.pdbx_seq_one_letter_code
_entity_poly.pdbx_strand_id
1 'polypeptide(L)' 'MCLKVRPVHYDQNGVSTGTGDWILFQPNAIEGYEHVNGVGTIVRTKRYAIPNAPAGSATDAYVLDMVVQSNTGL' A
#
# COMPACT_ATOMS: atom_id res chain seq x y z
N MET A 1 -0.81 -14.12 6.25
CA MET A 1 0.57 -13.66 5.99
C MET A 1 0.60 -12.13 6.08
N CYS A 2 1.59 -11.54 6.74
CA CYS A 2 1.71 -10.09 6.80
C CYS A 2 2.12 -9.53 5.43
N LEU A 3 1.54 -8.41 5.03
CA LEU A 3 1.84 -7.77 3.75
C LEU A 3 3.06 -6.85 3.93
N LYS A 4 4.13 -7.07 3.15
CA LYS A 4 5.28 -6.16 3.15
C LYS A 4 5.01 -5.02 2.17
N VAL A 5 4.92 -3.79 2.65
CA VAL A 5 4.60 -2.61 1.84
C VAL A 5 5.66 -1.53 1.99
N ARG A 6 5.81 -0.66 0.99
CA ARG A 6 6.60 0.57 1.09
C ARG A 6 5.93 1.66 0.28
N PRO A 7 6.03 2.94 0.67
CA PRO A 7 5.52 4.03 -0.15
C PRO A 7 6.37 4.15 -1.42
N VAL A 8 5.70 4.46 -2.52
CA VAL A 8 6.31 4.85 -3.79
C VAL A 8 5.91 6.30 -4.05
N HIS A 9 6.90 7.15 -4.31
CA HIS A 9 6.68 8.57 -4.54
C HIS A 9 6.74 8.85 -6.04
N TYR A 10 5.81 9.67 -6.50
CA TYR A 10 5.74 10.14 -7.87
C TYR A 10 5.75 11.67 -7.88
N ASP A 11 6.38 12.26 -8.89
CA ASP A 11 6.26 13.70 -9.14
C ASP A 11 4.93 14.05 -9.82
N GLN A 12 4.74 15.34 -10.10
CA GLN A 12 3.55 15.86 -10.78
C GLN A 12 3.38 15.35 -12.22
N ASN A 13 4.44 14.83 -12.84
CA ASN A 13 4.41 14.26 -14.19
C ASN A 13 4.17 12.74 -14.16
N GLY A 14 3.98 12.15 -12.97
CA GLY A 14 3.80 10.70 -12.80
C GLY A 14 5.09 9.90 -12.91
N VAL A 15 6.27 10.54 -12.76
CA VAL A 15 7.56 9.85 -12.76
C VAL A 15 7.90 9.42 -11.32
N SER A 16 8.30 8.16 -11.15
CA SER A 16 8.72 7.65 -9.84
C SER A 16 9.99 8.36 -9.39
N THR A 17 9.92 9.04 -8.24
CA THR A 17 11.04 9.80 -7.65
C THR A 17 11.76 9.05 -6.54
N GLY A 18 11.17 7.97 -6.02
CA GLY A 18 11.82 7.13 -5.03
C GLY A 18 10.84 6.24 -4.26
N THR A 19 11.40 5.49 -3.31
CA THR A 19 10.63 4.65 -2.40
C THR A 19 11.09 4.84 -0.97
N GLY A 20 10.18 4.75 -0.01
CA GLY A 20 10.53 4.69 1.40
C GLY A 20 10.89 3.28 1.86
N ASP A 21 11.04 3.14 3.17
CA ASP A 21 11.37 1.87 3.81
C ASP A 21 10.21 0.87 3.74
N TRP A 22 10.57 -0.40 3.74
CA TRP A 22 9.61 -1.48 3.87
C TRP A 22 9.07 -1.58 5.30
N ILE A 23 7.75 -1.67 5.41
CA ILE A 23 7.02 -1.88 6.65
C ILE A 23 6.06 -3.08 6.50
N LEU A 24 5.59 -3.59 7.64
CA LEU A 24 4.64 -4.69 7.68
C LEU A 24 3.23 -4.15 7.91
N PHE A 25 2.32 -4.54 7.04
CA PHE A 25 0.89 -4.39 7.19
C PHE A 25 0.27 -5.71 7.64
N GLN A 26 -0.82 -5.60 8.41
CA GLN A 26 -1.69 -6.75 8.69
C GLN A 26 -2.26 -7.32 7.37
N PRO A 27 -2.65 -8.61 7.33
CA PRO A 27 -3.38 -9.15 6.18
C PRO A 27 -4.60 -8.28 5.85
N ASN A 28 -4.88 -8.07 4.56
CA ASN A 28 -6.03 -7.28 4.08
C ASN A 28 -6.10 -5.84 4.63
N ALA A 29 -4.97 -5.23 5.01
CA ALA A 29 -4.92 -3.86 5.51
C ALA A 29 -5.28 -2.77 4.47
N ILE A 30 -5.42 -3.16 3.19
CA ILE A 30 -5.91 -2.30 2.12
C ILE A 30 -7.24 -2.86 1.65
N GLU A 31 -8.33 -2.15 1.93
CA GLU A 31 -9.66 -2.55 1.51
C GLU A 31 -9.75 -2.63 -0.02
N GLY A 32 -10.31 -3.73 -0.54
CA GLY A 32 -10.46 -3.96 -1.97
C GLY A 32 -9.19 -4.45 -2.69
N TYR A 33 -8.06 -4.62 -1.99
CA TYR A 33 -6.84 -5.20 -2.56
C TYR A 33 -6.54 -6.59 -2.02
N GLU A 34 -6.46 -7.57 -2.92
CA GLU A 34 -6.03 -8.92 -2.61
C GLU A 34 -4.58 -9.13 -3.06
N HIS A 35 -3.71 -9.48 -2.11
CA HIS A 35 -2.31 -9.75 -2.43
C HIS A 35 -2.12 -11.15 -3.02
N VAL A 36 -1.55 -11.20 -4.21
CA VAL A 36 -1.12 -12.45 -4.85
C VAL A 36 0.33 -12.74 -4.50
N ASN A 37 0.58 -13.93 -3.94
CA ASN A 37 1.93 -14.39 -3.61
C ASN A 37 2.84 -14.41 -4.83
N GLY A 38 4.07 -13.93 -4.67
CA GLY A 38 5.07 -13.88 -5.75
C GLY A 38 4.88 -12.75 -6.76
N VAL A 39 3.83 -11.93 -6.63
CA VAL A 39 3.57 -10.80 -7.53
C VAL A 39 3.85 -9.48 -6.82
N GLY A 40 4.72 -8.67 -7.43
CA GLY A 40 4.97 -7.31 -7.01
C GLY A 40 3.95 -6.36 -7.64
N THR A 41 3.18 -5.65 -6.83
CA THR A 41 2.14 -4.74 -7.34
C THR A 41 2.32 -3.35 -6.75
N ILE A 42 2.25 -2.33 -7.59
CA ILE A 42 2.11 -0.93 -7.18
C ILE A 42 0.62 -0.58 -7.24
N VAL A 43 0.07 -0.19 -6.09
CA VAL A 43 -1.33 0.24 -5.97
C VAL A 43 -1.39 1.67 -5.50
N ARG A 44 -2.34 2.43 -6.06
CA ARG A 44 -2.72 3.74 -5.52
C ARG A 44 -3.84 3.52 -4.52
N THR A 45 -3.74 4.17 -3.36
CA THR A 45 -4.74 4.08 -2.30
C THR A 45 -5.29 5.46 -1.96
N LYS A 46 -6.53 5.49 -1.51
CA LYS A 46 -7.05 6.61 -0.72
C LYS A 46 -6.73 6.33 0.74
N ARG A 47 -6.09 7.30 1.41
CA ARG A 47 -5.69 7.22 2.81
C ARG A 47 -6.65 8.07 3.65
N TYR A 48 -7.18 7.47 4.72
CA TYR A 48 -8.09 8.13 5.65
C TYR A 48 -7.53 8.04 7.07
N ALA A 49 -7.51 9.14 7.79
CA ALA A 49 -7.17 9.12 9.21
C ALA A 49 -8.29 8.42 9.99
N ILE A 50 -7.93 7.54 10.92
CA ILE A 50 -8.87 6.87 11.83
C ILE A 50 -9.01 7.74 13.08
N PRO A 51 -10.16 8.41 13.30
CA PRO A 51 -10.33 9.26 14.48
C PRO A 51 -10.29 8.44 15.76
N ASN A 52 -9.58 8.93 16.77
CA ASN A 52 -9.49 8.29 18.10
C ASN A 52 -8.99 6.82 18.04
N ALA A 53 -8.06 6.51 17.13
CA ALA A 53 -7.46 5.18 17.04
C ALA A 53 -6.86 4.75 18.40
N PRO A 54 -7.14 3.53 18.88
CA PRO A 54 -6.56 3.02 20.13
C PRO A 54 -5.03 3.02 20.06
N ALA A 55 -4.38 3.24 21.21
CA ALA A 55 -2.93 3.15 21.30
C ALA A 55 -2.42 1.78 20.81
N GLY A 56 -1.42 1.79 19.93
CA GLY A 56 -0.87 0.58 19.32
C GLY A 56 -1.66 0.01 18.13
N SER A 57 -2.74 0.69 17.72
CA SER A 57 -3.49 0.36 16.49
C SER A 57 -3.03 1.21 15.30
N ALA A 58 -3.44 0.82 14.10
CA ALA A 58 -3.24 1.65 12.91
C ALA A 58 -3.98 2.99 13.06
N THR A 59 -3.32 4.08 12.67
CA THR A 59 -3.89 5.44 12.65
C THR A 59 -4.52 5.79 11.32
N ASP A 60 -4.34 4.95 10.31
CA ASP A 60 -4.74 5.19 8.94
C ASP A 60 -5.42 3.95 8.34
N ALA A 61 -6.48 4.19 7.58
CA ALA A 61 -7.14 3.21 6.74
C ALA A 61 -6.80 3.48 5.27
N TYR A 62 -6.66 2.40 4.49
CA TYR A 62 -6.31 2.46 3.08
C TYR A 62 -7.39 1.74 2.26
N VAL A 63 -7.93 2.42 1.25
CA VAL A 63 -8.87 1.84 0.29
C VAL A 63 -8.21 1.83 -1.08
N LEU A 64 -8.27 0.70 -1.79
CA LEU A 64 -7.77 0.58 -3.14
C LEU A 64 -8.49 1.58 -4.05
N ASP A 65 -7.70 2.40 -4.75
CA ASP A 65 -8.21 3.25 -5.81
C ASP A 65 -7.97 2.61 -7.18
N MET A 66 -6.71 2.22 -7.45
CA MET A 66 -6.37 1.47 -8.66
C MET A 66 -5.07 0.68 -8.52
N VAL A 67 -4.93 -0.35 -9.34
CA VAL A 67 -3.65 -1.02 -9.60
C VAL A 67 -2.90 -0.22 -10.65
N VAL A 68 -1.74 0.32 -10.29
CA VAL A 68 -0.87 1.12 -11.18
C VAL A 68 -0.01 0.21 -12.05
N GLN A 69 0.55 -0.84 -11.44
CA GLN A 69 1.42 -1.81 -12.11
C GLN A 69 1.33 -3.15 -11.39
N SER A 70 1.26 -4.24 -12.14
CA SER A 70 1.47 -5.59 -11.65
C SER A 70 2.66 -6.20 -12.37
N ASN A 71 3.67 -6.63 -11.63
CA ASN A 71 4.80 -7.36 -12.16
C ASN A 71 4.74 -8.80 -11.67
N THR A 72 4.25 -9.68 -12.54
CA THR A 72 4.52 -11.11 -12.45
C THR A 72 5.96 -11.31 -12.89
N GLY A 73 6.86 -11.59 -11.94
CA GLY A 73 8.20 -12.03 -12.31
C GLY A 73 8.10 -13.29 -13.17
N LEU A 74 8.84 -13.32 -14.27
CA LEU A 74 9.29 -14.56 -14.91
C LEU A 74 10.20 -15.32 -13.96
#